data_AF-A0A5Q8CPV8-F1
#
_entry.id   AF-A0A5Q8CPV8-F1
#
_cell.length_a   1.000
_cell.length_b   1.000
_cell.length_c   1.000
_cell.angle_alpha   90.00
_cell.angle_beta   90.00
_cell.angle_gamma   90.00
#
_symmetry.space_group_name_H-M   'P 1'
#
loop_
_entity.id
_entity.type
_entity.pdbx_description
1 polymer ?
#
loop_
_entity_poly.entity_id
_entity_poly.type
_entity_poly.pdbx_seq_one_letter_code
_entity_poly.pdbx_strand_id
1 'polypeptide(L)'
;MRRSVLRLTLAKPAARIALVLVVIIVALASFGPLFSPYAFDEIVGAPFATITHEHWLGTDFLGRDTFSRFLYGGRTVLVVALCATVAAYVVAVPLGIYAGLRRGPLDIFLIAR
;
A
#
# COMPACT_ATOMS: atom_id res chain seq x y z
N MET A 1 -1.06 -29.14 7.75
CA MET A 1 -0.76 -27.93 8.56
C MET A 1 -1.25 -26.61 7.94
N ARG A 2 -1.03 -26.34 6.65
CA ARG A 2 -1.34 -25.04 5.99
C ARG A 2 -2.84 -24.66 5.90
N ARG A 3 -3.74 -25.63 5.76
CA ARG A 3 -5.21 -25.40 5.65
C ARG A 3 -5.87 -25.01 6.99
N SER A 4 -5.29 -25.41 8.13
CA SER A 4 -5.88 -25.21 9.45
C SER A 4 -5.71 -23.78 9.94
N VAL A 5 -4.52 -23.19 9.73
CA VAL A 5 -4.23 -21.81 10.16
C VAL A 5 -5.03 -20.79 9.36
N LEU A 6 -5.13 -20.95 8.03
CA LEU A 6 -5.96 -20.07 7.19
C LEU A 6 -7.44 -20.09 7.61
N ARG A 7 -7.98 -21.27 7.92
CA ARG A 7 -9.35 -21.39 8.45
C ARG A 7 -9.51 -20.70 9.80
N LEU A 8 -8.54 -20.86 10.71
CA LEU A 8 -8.57 -20.25 12.05
C LEU A 8 -8.45 -18.72 12.00
N THR A 9 -7.64 -18.19 11.08
CA THR A 9 -7.50 -16.74 10.89
C THR A 9 -8.73 -16.15 10.23
N LEU A 10 -9.24 -16.76 9.15
CA LEU A 10 -10.43 -16.29 8.42
C LEU A 10 -11.74 -16.49 9.20
N ALA A 11 -11.76 -17.34 10.24
CA ALA A 11 -12.91 -17.44 11.14
C ALA A 11 -13.19 -16.09 11.85
N LYS A 12 -12.13 -15.30 12.14
CA LYS A 12 -12.26 -14.01 12.81
C LYS A 12 -12.83 -12.95 11.85
N PRO A 13 -13.87 -12.18 12.26
CA PRO A 13 -14.46 -11.16 11.39
C PRO A 13 -13.47 -10.04 11.06
N ALA A 14 -12.63 -9.63 12.02
CA ALA A 14 -11.60 -8.62 11.80
C ALA A 14 -10.60 -9.02 10.70
N ALA A 15 -10.16 -10.29 10.66
CA ALA A 15 -9.25 -10.77 9.63
C ALA A 15 -9.89 -10.76 8.23
N ARG A 16 -11.20 -11.07 8.15
CA ARG A 16 -11.96 -10.98 6.89
C ARG A 16 -12.10 -9.54 6.42
N ILE A 17 -12.43 -8.61 7.31
CA ILE A 17 -12.54 -7.18 6.99
C ILE A 17 -11.20 -6.65 6.49
N ALA A 18 -10.11 -6.95 7.20
CA ALA A 18 -8.77 -6.55 6.79
C ALA A 18 -8.40 -7.12 5.42
N LEU A 19 -8.68 -8.40 5.18
CA LEU A 19 -8.42 -9.02 3.88
C LEU A 19 -9.22 -8.35 2.75
N VAL A 20 -10.51 -8.09 2.97
CA VAL A 20 -11.37 -7.41 1.98
C VAL A 20 -10.84 -6.01 1.67
N LEU A 21 -10.48 -5.22 2.69
CA LEU A 21 -9.91 -3.89 2.50
C LEU A 21 -8.60 -3.93 1.70
N VAL A 22 -7.69 -4.86 2.03
CA VAL A 22 -6.44 -5.05 1.28
C VAL A 22 -6.73 -5.42 -0.17
N VAL A 23 -7.65 -6.35 -0.42
CA VAL A 23 -8.03 -6.74 -1.79
C VAL A 23 -8.60 -5.56 -2.57
N ILE A 24 -9.46 -4.74 -1.95
CA ILE A 24 -10.01 -3.54 -2.58
C ILE A 24 -8.90 -2.55 -2.92
N ILE A 25 -7.98 -2.27 -1.98
CA ILE A 25 -6.87 -1.33 -2.21
C ILE A 25 -5.96 -1.83 -3.34
N VAL A 26 -5.60 -3.12 -3.34
CA VAL A 26 -4.76 -3.71 -4.39
C VAL A 26 -5.47 -3.69 -5.74
N ALA A 27 -6.77 -3.97 -5.77
CA ALA A 27 -7.57 -3.90 -6.98
C ALA A 27 -7.67 -2.46 -7.52
N LEU A 28 -7.97 -1.48 -6.67
CA LEU A 28 -8.02 -0.07 -7.04
C LEU A 28 -6.67 0.45 -7.51
N ALA A 29 -5.57 0.09 -6.86
CA ALA A 29 -4.24 0.47 -7.30
C ALA A 29 -3.87 -0.17 -8.64
N SER A 30 -4.21 -1.45 -8.84
CA SER A 30 -3.84 -2.18 -10.07
C SER A 30 -4.70 -1.78 -11.27
N PHE A 31 -6.01 -1.70 -11.08
CA PHE A 31 -7.00 -1.47 -12.12
C PHE A 31 -7.52 -0.03 -12.17
N GLY A 32 -7.29 0.79 -11.15
CA GLY A 32 -7.73 2.18 -11.09
C GLY A 32 -7.35 3.02 -12.31
N PRO A 33 -6.11 2.93 -12.84
CA PRO A 33 -5.74 3.68 -14.03
C PRO A 33 -6.59 3.38 -15.28
N LEU A 34 -7.23 2.21 -15.35
CA LEU A 34 -8.14 1.86 -16.44
C LEU A 34 -9.46 2.65 -16.38
N PHE A 35 -9.84 3.13 -15.19
CA PHE A 35 -11.05 3.91 -14.94
C PHE A 35 -10.75 5.41 -14.80
N SER A 36 -9.52 5.84 -15.08
CA SER A 36 -9.11 7.23 -15.00
C SER A 36 -9.68 8.02 -16.18
N PRO A 37 -10.44 9.11 -15.97
CA PRO A 37 -10.96 9.93 -17.06
C PRO A 37 -9.87 10.65 -17.86
N TYR A 38 -8.78 11.05 -17.18
CA TYR A 38 -7.68 11.81 -17.77
C TYR A 38 -6.32 11.12 -17.58
N ALA A 39 -5.31 11.53 -18.36
CA ALA A 39 -3.94 11.09 -18.15
C ALA A 39 -3.33 11.71 -16.88
N PHE A 40 -2.29 11.08 -16.33
CA PHE A 40 -1.71 11.44 -15.03
C PHE A 40 -1.14 12.87 -14.98
N ASP A 41 -0.56 13.34 -16.08
CA ASP A 41 0.14 14.61 -16.23
C ASP A 41 -0.66 15.64 -17.04
N GLU A 42 -1.87 15.29 -17.48
CA GLU A 42 -2.72 16.13 -18.30
C GLU A 42 -3.30 17.31 -17.51
N ILE A 43 -3.14 18.52 -18.04
CA ILE A 43 -3.72 19.75 -17.48
C ILE A 43 -5.07 19.94 -18.13
N VAL A 44 -6.13 19.87 -17.32
CA VAL A 44 -7.52 19.76 -17.80
C VAL A 44 -8.41 20.90 -17.32
N GLY A 45 -7.94 21.71 -16.36
CA GLY A 45 -8.71 22.83 -15.84
C GLY A 45 -7.85 23.90 -15.17
N ALA A 46 -8.52 24.88 -14.55
CA ALA A 46 -7.86 25.88 -13.74
C ALA A 46 -7.22 25.24 -12.49
N PRO A 47 -6.11 25.79 -11.96
CA PRO A 47 -5.57 25.39 -10.66
C PRO A 47 -6.62 25.49 -9.54
N PHE A 48 -6.66 24.50 -8.66
CA PHE A 48 -7.58 24.46 -7.51
C PHE A 48 -9.07 24.62 -7.89
N ALA A 49 -9.46 24.09 -9.04
CA ALA A 49 -10.86 24.04 -9.42
C ALA A 49 -11.64 23.16 -8.42
N THR A 50 -12.86 23.58 -8.12
CA THR A 50 -13.76 22.89 -7.20
C THR A 50 -14.28 21.57 -7.78
N ILE A 51 -14.94 20.78 -6.94
CA ILE A 51 -15.56 19.51 -7.35
C ILE A 51 -16.67 19.79 -8.36
N THR A 52 -16.60 19.13 -9.52
CA THR A 52 -17.58 19.21 -10.60
C THR A 52 -17.85 17.82 -11.19
N HIS A 53 -18.84 17.71 -12.09
CA HIS A 53 -19.12 16.45 -12.79
C HIS A 53 -17.97 15.98 -13.68
N GLU A 54 -17.16 16.91 -14.19
CA GLU A 54 -15.96 16.64 -14.99
C GLU A 54 -14.73 16.36 -14.12
N HIS A 55 -14.66 16.95 -12.92
CA HIS A 55 -13.57 16.77 -11.95
C HIS A 55 -14.12 16.33 -10.59
N TRP A 56 -14.24 15.02 -10.38
CA TRP A 56 -14.92 14.44 -9.21
C TRP A 56 -14.26 14.78 -7.87
N LEU A 57 -12.96 15.07 -7.89
CA LEU A 57 -12.19 15.53 -6.73
C LEU A 57 -11.60 16.93 -6.92
N GLY A 58 -12.03 17.66 -7.97
CA GLY A 58 -11.42 18.92 -8.37
C GLY A 58 -10.01 18.75 -8.97
N THR A 59 -9.31 19.86 -9.18
CA THR A 59 -7.97 19.86 -9.76
C THR A 59 -6.89 20.22 -8.74
N ASP A 60 -5.67 19.77 -9.01
CA ASP A 60 -4.48 20.13 -8.24
C ASP A 60 -4.00 21.58 -8.53
N PHE A 61 -2.91 21.99 -7.89
CA PHE A 61 -2.30 23.31 -8.05
C PHE A 61 -1.77 23.59 -9.48
N LEU A 62 -1.69 22.58 -10.34
CA LEU A 62 -1.31 22.70 -11.75
C LEU A 62 -2.50 22.55 -12.69
N GLY A 63 -3.71 22.37 -12.18
CA GLY A 63 -4.92 22.19 -13.00
C GLY A 63 -5.12 20.76 -13.50
N ARG A 64 -4.47 19.77 -12.87
CA ARG A 64 -4.59 18.34 -13.23
C ARG A 64 -5.66 17.67 -12.40
N ASP A 65 -6.38 16.70 -12.96
CA ASP A 65 -7.50 16.04 -12.28
C ASP A 65 -7.04 15.21 -11.07
N THR A 66 -7.54 15.54 -9.88
CA THR A 66 -7.10 14.91 -8.62
C THR A 66 -7.57 13.47 -8.51
N PHE A 67 -8.74 13.14 -9.08
CA PHE A 67 -9.30 11.78 -9.06
C PHE A 67 -8.46 10.82 -9.91
N SER A 68 -8.13 11.22 -11.13
CA SER A 68 -7.23 10.51 -12.02
C SER A 68 -5.88 10.26 -11.34
N ARG A 69 -5.29 11.30 -10.73
CA ARG A 69 -4.02 11.17 -10.00
C ARG A 69 -4.09 10.23 -8.81
N PHE A 70 -5.21 10.21 -8.08
CA PHE A 70 -5.42 9.26 -6.99
C PHE A 70 -5.41 7.82 -7.49
N LEU A 71 -6.10 7.54 -8.60
CA LEU A 71 -6.13 6.21 -9.23
C LEU A 71 -4.76 5.76 -9.74
N TYR A 72 -3.98 6.68 -10.33
CA TYR A 72 -2.60 6.41 -10.74
C TYR A 72 -1.63 6.23 -9.56
N GLY A 73 -1.79 7.01 -8.49
CA GLY A 73 -0.90 7.01 -7.33
C GLY A 73 -0.85 5.67 -6.60
N GLY A 74 -1.95 4.89 -6.64
CA GLY A 74 -2.02 3.58 -5.98
C GLY A 74 -0.91 2.61 -6.39
N ARG A 75 -0.54 2.55 -7.69
CA ARG A 75 0.55 1.68 -8.17
C ARG A 75 1.89 2.06 -7.55
N THR A 76 2.19 3.35 -7.51
CA THR A 76 3.43 3.87 -6.93
C THR A 76 3.52 3.50 -5.45
N VAL A 77 2.42 3.65 -4.70
CA VAL A 77 2.37 3.28 -3.27
C VAL A 77 2.64 1.79 -3.09
N LEU A 78 2.03 0.91 -3.89
CA LEU A 78 2.26 -0.54 -3.81
C LEU A 78 3.72 -0.91 -4.10
N VAL A 79 4.31 -0.35 -5.15
CA VAL A 79 5.71 -0.63 -5.53
C VAL A 79 6.67 -0.15 -4.45
N VAL A 80 6.49 1.08 -3.96
CA VAL A 80 7.34 1.64 -2.90
C VAL A 80 7.21 0.82 -1.61
N ALA A 81 6.00 0.46 -1.20
CA ALA A 81 5.79 -0.36 -0.01
C ALA A 81 6.45 -1.75 -0.14
N LEU A 82 6.34 -2.37 -1.32
CA LEU A 82 6.98 -3.66 -1.59
C LEU A 82 8.50 -3.55 -1.55
N CYS A 83 9.08 -2.56 -2.25
CA CYS A 83 10.53 -2.33 -2.25
C CYS A 83 11.06 -2.03 -0.84
N ALA A 84 10.38 -1.17 -0.08
CA ALA A 84 10.75 -0.85 1.29
C ALA A 84 10.71 -2.10 2.18
N THR A 85 9.68 -2.92 2.03
CA THR A 85 9.53 -4.19 2.78
C THR A 85 10.68 -5.15 2.45
N VAL A 86 10.97 -5.35 1.16
CA VAL A 86 12.09 -6.22 0.73
C VAL A 86 13.42 -5.70 1.28
N ALA A 87 13.69 -4.40 1.15
CA ALA A 87 14.90 -3.79 1.69
C ALA A 87 15.02 -3.97 3.22
N ALA A 88 13.91 -3.79 3.94
CA ALA A 88 13.86 -4.05 5.38
C ALA A 88 14.19 -5.52 5.70
N TYR A 89 13.63 -6.49 4.97
CA TYR A 89 13.92 -7.91 5.17
C TYR A 89 15.39 -8.25 4.86
N VAL A 90 15.99 -7.64 3.85
CA VAL A 90 17.40 -7.85 3.50
C VAL A 90 18.32 -7.49 4.67
N VAL A 91 17.97 -6.50 5.49
CA VAL A 91 18.74 -6.10 6.68
C VAL A 91 18.29 -6.87 7.93
N ALA A 92 16.98 -6.96 8.15
CA ALA A 92 16.41 -7.54 9.37
C ALA A 92 16.66 -9.05 9.48
N VAL A 93 16.62 -9.80 8.37
CA VAL A 93 16.80 -11.26 8.41
C VAL A 93 18.24 -11.65 8.79
N PRO A 94 19.30 -11.12 8.16
CA PRO A 94 20.67 -11.43 8.59
C PRO A 94 20.94 -10.99 10.03
N LEU A 95 20.44 -9.82 10.42
CA LEU A 95 20.59 -9.33 11.79
C LEU A 95 19.89 -10.25 12.80
N GLY A 96 18.68 -10.70 12.49
CA GLY A 96 17.91 -11.64 13.31
C GLY A 96 18.58 -13.01 13.42
N ILE A 97 19.11 -13.55 12.31
CA ILE A 97 19.87 -14.81 12.32
C ILE A 97 21.14 -14.65 13.16
N TYR A 98 21.88 -13.56 12.97
CA TYR A 98 23.11 -13.29 13.72
C TYR A 98 22.87 -13.17 15.22
N ALA A 99 21.80 -12.47 15.63
CA ALA A 99 21.40 -12.36 17.03
C ALA A 99 21.03 -13.73 17.63
N GLY A 100 20.17 -14.50 16.93
CA GLY A 100 19.69 -15.80 17.40
C GLY A 100 20.77 -16.89 17.48
N LEU A 101 21.81 -16.82 16.63
CA LEU A 101 22.94 -17.76 16.70
C LEU A 101 23.88 -17.48 17.87
N ARG A 102 24.04 -16.20 18.29
CA ARG A 102 24.97 -15.84 19.37
C ARG A 102 24.37 -15.93 20.77
N ARG A 103 23.04 -15.95 20.94
CA ARG A 103 22.35 -15.94 22.26
C ARG A 103 22.97 -14.92 23.24
N GLY A 104 23.47 -13.81 22.71
CA GLY A 104 24.25 -12.80 23.44
C GLY A 104 23.40 -11.59 23.83
N PRO A 105 23.99 -10.54 24.44
CA PRO A 105 23.24 -9.35 24.86
C PRO A 105 22.48 -8.62 23.72
N LEU A 106 22.87 -8.81 22.46
CA LEU A 106 22.13 -8.32 21.28
C LEU A 106 20.81 -9.07 21.03
N ASP A 107 20.72 -10.34 21.43
CA ASP A 107 19.50 -11.15 21.37
C ASP A 107 18.44 -10.57 22.32
N ILE A 108 18.86 -10.15 23.51
CA ILE A 108 17.99 -9.52 24.52
C ILE A 108 17.47 -8.17 24.03
N PHE A 109 18.32 -7.35 23.39
CA PHE A 109 17.89 -6.04 22.88
C PHE A 109 16.93 -6.12 21.67
N LEU A 110 17.09 -7.13 20.80
CA LEU A 110 16.27 -7.29 19.59
C LEU A 110 14.99 -8.10 19.81
N ILE A 111 14.99 -9.09 20.70
CA ILE A 111 13.88 -10.06 20.85
C ILE A 111 12.98 -9.76 22.05
N ALA A 112 13.45 -9.08 23.11
CA ALA A 112 12.61 -8.89 24.29
C ALA A 112 12.96 -7.67 25.16
N ARG A 113 12.02 -6.74 25.23
CA ARG A 113 11.14 -6.70 26.41
C ARG A 113 9.71 -7.00 25.98
#